data_AF-A0A239LQP0-F1
#
_entry.id   AF-A0A239LQP0-F1
#
_cell.length_a   1.000
_cell.length_b   1.000
_cell.length_c   1.000
_cell.angle_alpha   90.00
_cell.angle_beta   90.00
_cell.angle_gamma   90.00
#
_symmetry.space_group_name_H-M   'P 1'
#
loop_
_entity.id
_entity.type
_entity.pdbx_description
1 polymer ?
#
loop_
_entity_poly.entity_id
_entity_poly.type
_entity_poly.pdbx_seq_one_letter_code
_entity_poly.pdbx_strand_id
1 'polypeptide(L)'
;MWSYFKLLFSKHYWRLLFRPHTWRETGLALRRAHKDKRARKQLRLALTLIFTPVICLFYLLYLVSLVARGGVLVVLAIAVVAGGVALWRSRGEKDATPPSLLESPAPVEPDRPIPPETLRGLGELALLHAILANRAGSESYLATKTLPEGWEVTTRRNHVALLRQHGLWERLGGEERDLLLLPDGHWPPGMVDRVALLLEPLRVLRWTLRIDDFLPTIGSTLRLDYQQARSLLDAPELALNASRVIAFDHLRVARQAANAYFQRCAAEGVRRGYFEAESEENAAWSHNFSASMEGKESDDLLLGTTIVARADEGTIRYATLLSLRRLRFVDWLVAVLRGELALEEELRVLEPKRAEVAVE
;
A
#
# COMPACT_ATOMS: atom_id res chain seq x y z
N MET A 1 18.08 4.43 34.80
CA MET A 1 17.00 3.53 35.28
C MET A 1 15.63 4.18 35.21
N TRP A 2 15.41 5.36 35.81
CA TRP A 2 14.12 6.06 35.77
C TRP A 2 13.55 6.25 34.34
N SER A 3 14.40 6.57 33.36
CA SER A 3 14.03 6.67 31.94
C SER A 3 13.49 5.36 31.34
N TYR A 4 14.05 4.21 31.71
CA TYR A 4 13.59 2.90 31.25
C TYR A 4 12.25 2.50 31.87
N PHE A 5 12.04 2.79 33.15
CA PHE A 5 10.72 2.62 33.77
C PHE A 5 9.68 3.55 33.16
N LYS A 6 10.00 4.82 32.94
CA LYS A 6 9.11 5.77 32.26
C LYS A 6 8.75 5.29 30.84
N LEU A 7 9.71 4.72 30.12
CA LEU A 7 9.47 4.10 28.82
C LEU A 7 8.58 2.87 28.95
N LEU A 8 8.85 1.96 29.88
CA LEU A 8 8.07 0.75 30.14
C LEU A 8 6.62 1.07 30.56
N PHE A 9 6.38 2.14 31.32
CA PHE A 9 5.03 2.57 31.70
C PHE A 9 4.34 3.44 30.64
N SER A 10 5.01 3.73 29.50
CA SER A 10 4.39 4.42 28.39
C SER A 10 3.45 3.49 27.60
N LYS A 11 2.22 3.94 27.35
CA LYS A 11 1.29 3.26 26.43
C LYS A 11 1.89 3.07 25.04
N HIS A 12 2.75 3.99 24.60
CA HIS A 12 3.39 3.93 23.28
C HIS A 12 4.39 2.77 23.18
N TYR A 13 5.13 2.47 24.25
CA TYR A 13 6.11 1.40 24.27
C TYR A 13 5.48 0.03 24.03
N TRP A 14 4.42 -0.29 24.78
CA TRP A 14 3.72 -1.57 24.62
C TRP A 14 3.01 -1.68 23.28
N ARG A 15 2.48 -0.57 22.75
CA ARG A 15 1.95 -0.53 21.38
C ARG A 15 3.02 -0.90 20.35
N LEU A 16 4.23 -0.35 20.47
CA LEU A 16 5.33 -0.68 19.55
C LEU A 16 5.82 -2.12 19.72
N LEU A 17 6.02 -2.59 20.97
CA LEU A 17 6.53 -3.92 21.28
C LEU A 17 5.61 -5.03 20.75
N PHE A 18 4.29 -4.83 20.84
CA PHE A 18 3.33 -5.87 20.47
C PHE A 18 2.75 -5.71 19.06
N ARG A 19 3.16 -4.71 18.28
CA ARG A 19 2.70 -4.55 16.89
C ARG A 19 3.38 -5.62 16.02
N PRO A 20 2.62 -6.49 15.31
CA PRO A 20 3.21 -7.51 14.42
C PRO A 20 4.14 -6.90 13.37
N HIS A 21 3.81 -5.68 12.94
CA HIS A 21 4.59 -4.93 11.96
C HIS A 21 6.00 -4.57 12.47
N THR A 22 6.16 -4.21 13.74
CA THR A 22 7.46 -3.86 14.32
C THR A 22 8.45 -5.02 14.18
N TRP A 23 8.00 -6.25 14.43
CA TRP A 23 8.84 -7.44 14.33
C TRP A 23 9.12 -7.85 12.89
N ARG A 24 8.14 -7.68 12.00
CA ARG A 24 8.35 -7.87 10.56
C ARG A 24 9.40 -6.89 10.06
N GLU A 25 9.27 -5.60 10.34
CA GLU A 25 10.27 -4.58 10.01
C GLU A 25 11.63 -4.88 10.63
N THR A 26 11.66 -5.30 11.90
CA THR A 26 12.91 -5.65 12.60
C THR A 26 13.62 -6.82 11.93
N GLY A 27 12.89 -7.86 11.54
CA GLY A 27 13.46 -8.99 10.80
C GLY A 27 14.03 -8.57 9.44
N LEU A 28 13.36 -7.63 8.76
CA LEU A 28 13.85 -7.06 7.50
C LEU A 28 15.03 -6.11 7.71
N ALA A 29 15.03 -5.34 8.79
CA ALA A 29 16.13 -4.47 9.20
C ALA A 29 17.35 -5.31 9.57
N LEU A 30 17.17 -6.46 10.23
CA LEU A 30 18.26 -7.38 10.58
C LEU A 30 19.01 -7.87 9.34
N ARG A 31 18.27 -8.27 8.30
CA ARG A 31 18.85 -8.68 7.00
C ARG A 31 19.62 -7.55 6.31
N ARG A 32 19.25 -6.29 6.57
CA ARG A 32 19.83 -5.09 5.95
C ARG A 32 20.79 -4.30 6.86
N ALA A 33 21.00 -4.78 8.10
CA ALA A 33 21.73 -4.08 9.15
C ALA A 33 23.17 -3.71 8.77
N HIS A 34 23.79 -4.57 7.97
CA HIS A 34 25.18 -4.44 7.55
C HIS A 34 25.40 -3.26 6.58
N LYS A 35 24.34 -2.76 5.91
CA LYS A 35 24.48 -1.73 4.88
C LYS A 35 23.55 -0.52 5.04
N ASP A 36 22.41 -0.64 5.72
CA ASP A 36 21.49 0.48 5.94
C ASP A 36 21.64 1.11 7.35
N LYS A 37 21.88 2.43 7.42
CA LYS A 37 21.95 3.20 8.68
C LYS A 37 20.59 3.32 9.38
N ARG A 38 19.46 3.36 8.63
CA ARG A 38 18.11 3.39 9.19
C ARG A 38 17.73 2.03 9.76
N ALA A 39 18.04 0.94 9.05
CA ALA A 39 17.93 -0.41 9.60
C ALA A 39 18.68 -0.58 10.93
N ARG A 40 19.91 -0.04 11.05
CA ARG A 40 20.66 -0.03 12.33
C ARG A 40 19.98 0.80 13.43
N LYS A 41 19.27 1.87 13.08
CA LYS A 41 18.48 2.67 14.03
C LYS A 41 17.22 1.91 14.48
N GLN A 42 16.52 1.26 13.54
CA GLN A 42 15.38 0.39 13.83
C GLN A 42 15.78 -0.80 14.70
N LEU A 43 16.93 -1.44 14.43
CA LEU A 43 17.46 -2.52 15.26
C LEU A 43 17.82 -2.05 16.66
N ARG A 44 18.41 -0.86 16.81
CA ARG A 44 18.63 -0.26 18.15
C ARG A 44 17.33 -0.02 18.89
N LEU A 45 16.29 0.42 18.20
CA LEU A 45 14.95 0.57 18.78
C LEU A 45 14.37 -0.79 19.19
N ALA A 46 14.44 -1.80 18.33
CA ALA A 46 14.00 -3.15 18.64
C ALA A 46 14.78 -3.78 19.81
N LEU A 47 16.10 -3.60 19.85
CA LEU A 47 16.94 -3.99 20.98
C LEU A 47 16.49 -3.27 22.26
N THR A 48 16.20 -1.98 22.18
CA THR A 48 15.68 -1.22 23.33
C THR A 48 14.32 -1.77 23.78
N LEU A 49 13.42 -2.12 22.85
CA LEU A 49 12.14 -2.76 23.14
C LEU A 49 12.31 -4.17 23.77
N ILE A 50 13.31 -4.95 23.38
CA ILE A 50 13.57 -6.28 23.96
C ILE A 50 14.26 -6.19 25.32
N PHE A 51 15.24 -5.30 25.47
CA PHE A 51 16.11 -5.22 26.64
C PHE A 51 15.56 -4.35 27.76
N THR A 52 14.72 -3.35 27.48
CA THR A 52 14.08 -2.53 28.53
C THR A 52 13.30 -3.33 29.59
N PRO A 53 12.42 -4.31 29.24
CA PRO A 53 11.70 -5.09 30.23
C PRO A 53 12.64 -6.01 31.01
N VAL A 54 13.65 -6.59 30.35
CA VAL A 54 14.67 -7.44 30.98
C VAL A 54 15.49 -6.63 31.99
N ILE A 55 15.99 -5.45 31.61
CA ILE A 55 16.76 -4.56 32.49
C ILE A 55 15.92 -4.07 33.67
N CYS A 56 14.66 -3.66 33.43
CA CYS A 56 13.74 -3.26 34.50
C CYS A 56 13.45 -4.42 35.46
N LEU A 57 13.26 -5.64 34.95
CA LEU A 57 13.06 -6.84 35.76
C LEU A 57 14.29 -7.16 36.61
N PHE A 58 15.49 -7.18 36.03
CA PHE A 58 16.73 -7.41 36.77
C PHE A 58 16.96 -6.36 37.84
N TYR A 59 16.69 -5.08 37.55
CA TYR A 59 16.82 -4.02 38.54
C TYR A 59 15.81 -4.14 39.68
N LEU A 60 14.57 -4.55 39.37
CA LEU A 60 13.55 -4.80 40.38
C LEU A 60 13.92 -5.99 41.25
N LEU A 61 14.40 -7.09 40.64
CA LEU A 61 14.94 -8.24 41.37
C LEU A 61 16.15 -7.86 42.25
N TYR A 62 17.03 -6.98 41.76
CA TYR A 62 18.17 -6.48 42.52
C TYR A 62 17.71 -5.64 43.74
N LEU A 63 16.83 -4.66 43.55
CA LEU A 63 16.27 -3.86 44.64
C LEU A 63 15.52 -4.73 45.66
N VAL A 64 14.78 -5.73 45.17
CA VAL A 64 14.08 -6.68 46.03
C VAL A 64 15.06 -7.58 46.77
N SER A 65 16.15 -8.03 46.15
CA SER A 65 17.19 -8.83 46.83
C SER A 65 17.92 -8.05 47.92
N LEU A 66 18.01 -6.72 47.79
CA LEU A 66 18.55 -5.83 48.81
C LEU A 66 17.60 -5.66 50.00
N VAL A 67 16.27 -5.71 49.76
CA VAL A 67 15.24 -5.38 50.78
C VAL A 67 14.60 -6.63 51.40
N ALA A 68 14.52 -7.75 50.68
CA ALA A 68 13.77 -8.93 51.07
C ALA A 68 14.59 -10.22 50.96
N ARG A 69 14.84 -10.88 52.10
CA ARG A 69 15.23 -12.29 52.14
C ARG A 69 13.97 -13.14 51.94
N GLY A 70 13.64 -13.57 50.72
CA GLY A 70 12.70 -14.69 50.53
C GLY A 70 11.87 -14.73 49.24
N GLY A 71 11.71 -15.93 48.69
CA GLY A 71 11.21 -16.26 47.34
C GLY A 71 9.72 -16.02 47.03
N VAL A 72 8.96 -15.32 47.87
CA VAL A 72 7.52 -15.09 47.63
C VAL A 72 7.26 -14.11 46.47
N LEU A 73 8.24 -13.28 46.12
CA LEU A 73 8.05 -12.16 45.18
C LEU A 73 8.23 -12.54 43.71
N VAL A 74 8.89 -13.66 43.40
CA VAL A 74 8.99 -14.18 42.02
C VAL A 74 7.62 -14.57 41.48
N VAL A 75 6.74 -15.09 42.34
CA VAL A 75 5.37 -15.48 41.99
C VAL A 75 4.52 -14.27 41.60
N LEU A 76 4.68 -13.14 42.32
CA LEU A 76 3.95 -11.90 42.02
C LEU A 76 4.37 -11.29 40.68
N ALA A 77 5.66 -11.33 40.36
CA ALA A 77 6.19 -10.87 39.07
C ALA A 77 5.69 -11.72 37.90
N ILE A 78 5.65 -13.06 38.06
CA ILE A 78 5.10 -13.97 37.05
C ILE A 78 3.60 -13.73 36.85
N ALA A 79 2.84 -13.49 37.92
CA ALA A 79 1.39 -13.23 37.84
C ALA A 79 1.06 -11.93 37.09
N VAL A 80 1.85 -10.86 37.27
CA VAL A 80 1.66 -9.59 36.54
C VAL A 80 1.98 -9.76 35.05
N VAL A 81 3.06 -10.48 34.73
CA VAL A 81 3.43 -10.77 33.32
C VAL A 81 2.36 -11.65 32.66
N ALA A 82 1.89 -12.70 33.33
CA ALA A 82 0.83 -13.58 32.83
C ALA A 82 -0.51 -12.84 32.64
N GLY A 83 -0.89 -11.98 33.58
CA GLY A 83 -2.09 -11.14 33.49
C GLY A 83 -2.03 -10.16 32.31
N GLY A 84 -0.86 -9.54 32.07
CA GLY A 84 -0.64 -8.67 30.92
C GLY A 84 -0.77 -9.40 29.57
N VAL A 85 -0.29 -10.64 29.49
CA VAL A 85 -0.40 -11.48 28.27
C VAL A 85 -1.84 -11.94 28.02
N ALA A 86 -2.60 -12.28 29.06
CA ALA A 86 -3.99 -12.72 28.95
C ALA A 86 -4.94 -11.60 28.48
N LEU A 87 -4.78 -10.38 29.03
CA LEU A 87 -5.56 -9.20 28.65
C LEU A 87 -5.26 -8.69 27.23
N TRP A 88 -4.14 -9.16 26.66
CA TRP A 88 -3.70 -8.78 25.32
C TRP A 88 -4.22 -9.73 24.23
N ARG A 89 -4.33 -11.04 24.50
CA ARG A 89 -4.97 -11.99 23.57
C ARG A 89 -6.42 -11.59 23.23
N SER A 90 -7.12 -10.92 24.13
CA SER A 90 -8.49 -10.45 23.90
C SER A 90 -8.61 -9.17 23.05
N ARG A 91 -7.49 -8.49 22.72
CA ARG A 91 -7.49 -7.21 21.99
C ARG A 91 -6.84 -7.27 20.60
N GLY A 92 -6.38 -8.44 20.16
CA GLY A 92 -5.46 -8.62 19.03
C GLY A 92 -6.00 -8.46 17.60
N GLU A 93 -7.28 -8.14 17.38
CA GLU A 93 -7.87 -8.19 16.02
C GLU A 93 -8.05 -6.86 15.29
N LYS A 94 -7.83 -5.69 15.92
CA LYS A 94 -8.32 -4.42 15.33
C LYS A 94 -7.28 -3.49 14.67
N ASP A 95 -5.98 -3.64 14.91
CA ASP A 95 -4.98 -2.66 14.45
C ASP A 95 -3.93 -3.28 13.51
N ALA A 96 -4.36 -3.68 12.32
CA ALA A 96 -3.49 -4.16 11.24
C ALA A 96 -3.17 -3.05 10.20
N THR A 97 -3.10 -1.78 10.60
CA THR A 97 -2.75 -0.69 9.67
C THR A 97 -1.25 -0.73 9.30
N PRO A 98 -0.91 -0.83 8.00
CA PRO A 98 0.46 -0.75 7.48
C PRO A 98 1.17 0.57 7.81
N PRO A 99 2.52 0.62 7.74
CA PRO A 99 3.27 1.85 7.93
C PRO A 99 3.09 2.76 6.72
N SER A 100 2.57 3.96 6.99
CA SER A 100 2.70 5.10 6.10
C SER A 100 4.08 5.75 6.33
N LEU A 101 4.80 6.10 5.26
CA LEU A 101 6.01 6.92 5.34
C LEU A 101 5.72 8.38 5.71
N LEU A 102 4.45 8.77 5.75
CA LEU A 102 3.97 10.09 6.13
C LEU A 102 3.02 9.90 7.30
N GLU A 103 3.28 10.50 8.47
CA GLU A 103 2.24 10.65 9.49
C GLU A 103 0.99 11.19 8.79
N SER A 104 -0.14 10.47 8.85
CA SER A 104 -1.37 10.91 8.19
C SER A 104 -1.63 12.33 8.68
N PRO A 105 -1.41 13.34 7.82
CA PRO A 105 -1.54 14.72 8.24
C PRO A 105 -3.01 14.91 8.63
N ALA A 106 -3.23 15.68 9.70
CA ALA A 106 -4.57 16.02 10.13
C ALA A 106 -5.37 16.48 8.91
N PRO A 107 -6.64 16.07 8.77
CA PRO A 107 -7.44 16.39 7.60
C PRO A 107 -7.47 17.90 7.40
N VAL A 108 -6.73 18.38 6.40
CA VAL A 108 -6.81 19.74 5.91
C VAL A 108 -7.91 19.73 4.85
N GLU A 109 -8.90 20.60 5.02
CA GLU A 109 -9.91 20.83 3.99
C GLU A 109 -9.22 21.39 2.74
N PRO A 110 -9.61 20.95 1.53
CA PRO A 110 -9.04 21.50 0.31
C PRO A 110 -9.29 23.02 0.25
N ASP A 111 -8.30 23.78 -0.23
CA ASP A 111 -8.36 25.25 -0.33
C ASP A 111 -9.54 25.74 -1.18
N ARG A 112 -10.10 24.88 -2.03
CA ARG A 112 -11.26 25.14 -2.88
C ARG A 112 -12.31 24.04 -2.69
N PRO A 113 -13.61 24.40 -2.55
CA PRO A 113 -14.68 23.40 -2.53
C PRO A 113 -14.74 22.68 -3.89
N ILE A 114 -14.78 21.36 -3.84
CA ILE A 114 -14.87 20.50 -5.02
C ILE A 114 -16.35 20.29 -5.36
N PRO A 115 -16.78 20.45 -6.62
CA PRO A 115 -18.16 20.22 -7.01
C PRO A 115 -18.64 18.81 -6.60
N PRO A 116 -19.86 18.67 -6.05
CA PRO A 116 -20.40 17.36 -5.67
C PRO A 116 -20.45 16.35 -6.83
N GLU A 117 -20.65 16.84 -8.06
CA GLU A 117 -20.66 16.02 -9.27
C GLU A 117 -19.27 15.40 -9.54
N THR A 118 -18.20 16.15 -9.34
CA THR A 118 -16.82 15.65 -9.46
C THR A 118 -16.55 14.58 -8.42
N LEU A 119 -16.98 14.78 -7.16
CA LEU A 119 -16.81 13.79 -6.09
C LEU A 119 -17.57 12.51 -6.38
N ARG A 120 -18.84 12.63 -6.76
CA ARG A 120 -19.68 11.50 -7.15
C ARG A 120 -19.04 10.73 -8.30
N GLY A 121 -18.58 11.43 -9.32
CA GLY A 121 -17.99 10.80 -10.48
C GLY A 121 -16.64 10.11 -10.18
N LEU A 122 -15.82 10.65 -9.28
CA LEU A 122 -14.64 9.95 -8.77
C LEU A 122 -15.03 8.70 -7.99
N GLY A 123 -16.12 8.75 -7.22
CA GLY A 123 -16.68 7.58 -6.54
C GLY A 123 -17.16 6.50 -7.50
N GLU A 124 -17.82 6.90 -8.58
CA GLU A 124 -18.24 6.01 -9.67
C GLU A 124 -17.04 5.38 -10.38
N LEU A 125 -15.98 6.15 -10.64
CA LEU A 125 -14.73 5.63 -11.21
C LEU A 125 -14.03 4.64 -10.28
N ALA A 126 -14.06 4.90 -8.97
CA ALA A 126 -13.50 3.99 -7.96
C ALA A 126 -14.28 2.67 -7.93
N LEU A 127 -15.61 2.74 -7.99
CA LEU A 127 -16.46 1.55 -8.06
C LEU A 127 -16.17 0.74 -9.33
N LEU A 128 -16.03 1.40 -10.48
CA LEU A 128 -15.67 0.75 -11.74
C LEU A 128 -14.33 0.01 -11.65
N HIS A 129 -13.29 0.67 -11.13
CA HIS A 129 -11.97 0.06 -10.93
C HIS A 129 -12.05 -1.12 -9.96
N ALA A 130 -12.84 -1.02 -8.89
CA ALA A 130 -13.04 -2.12 -7.95
C ALA A 130 -13.73 -3.33 -8.59
N ILE A 131 -14.74 -3.11 -9.43
CA ILE A 131 -15.44 -4.20 -10.13
C ILE A 131 -14.49 -4.94 -11.08
N LEU A 132 -13.76 -4.19 -11.92
CA LEU A 132 -12.81 -4.76 -12.87
C LEU A 132 -11.66 -5.48 -12.14
N ALA A 133 -11.10 -4.87 -11.10
CA ALA A 133 -10.02 -5.48 -10.34
C ALA A 133 -10.48 -6.74 -9.58
N ASN A 134 -11.66 -6.71 -8.94
CA ASN A 134 -12.22 -7.89 -8.27
C ASN A 134 -12.48 -9.02 -9.27
N ARG A 135 -12.97 -8.67 -10.46
CA ARG A 135 -13.15 -9.61 -11.56
C ARG A 135 -11.82 -10.26 -11.96
N ALA A 136 -10.78 -9.48 -12.20
CA ALA A 136 -9.43 -10.00 -12.49
C ALA A 136 -8.91 -10.93 -11.39
N GLY A 137 -9.17 -10.61 -10.11
CA GLY A 137 -8.80 -11.48 -9.00
C GLY A 137 -9.53 -12.82 -9.00
N SER A 138 -10.80 -12.82 -9.40
CA SER A 138 -11.58 -14.06 -9.57
C SER A 138 -11.03 -14.90 -10.73
N GLU A 139 -10.69 -14.26 -11.85
CA GLU A 139 -10.09 -14.93 -13.02
C GLU A 139 -8.71 -15.52 -12.70
N SER A 140 -7.87 -14.78 -11.99
CA SER A 140 -6.56 -15.27 -11.51
C SER A 140 -6.70 -16.47 -10.58
N TYR A 141 -7.73 -16.46 -9.71
CA TYR A 141 -8.03 -17.60 -8.84
C TYR A 141 -8.44 -18.83 -9.66
N LEU A 142 -9.34 -18.68 -10.62
CA LEU A 142 -9.84 -19.78 -11.46
C LEU A 142 -8.78 -20.35 -12.40
N ALA A 143 -7.83 -19.53 -12.84
CA ALA A 143 -6.69 -19.99 -13.62
C ALA A 143 -5.80 -21.00 -12.87
N THR A 144 -5.81 -20.97 -11.52
CA THR A 144 -4.93 -21.80 -10.69
C THR A 144 -5.67 -22.85 -9.87
N LYS A 145 -7.00 -22.75 -9.75
CA LYS A 145 -7.81 -23.58 -8.86
C LYS A 145 -9.11 -24.00 -9.53
N THR A 146 -9.45 -25.27 -9.35
CA THR A 146 -10.76 -25.82 -9.72
C THR A 146 -11.77 -25.48 -8.63
N LEU A 147 -12.96 -25.04 -9.05
CA LEU A 147 -14.08 -24.87 -8.13
C LEU A 147 -14.58 -26.23 -7.64
N PRO A 148 -15.01 -26.35 -6.38
CA PRO A 148 -15.72 -27.54 -5.92
C PRO A 148 -17.00 -27.78 -6.73
N GLU A 149 -17.38 -29.04 -6.90
CA GLU A 149 -18.64 -29.40 -7.57
C GLU A 149 -19.85 -28.77 -6.85
N GLY A 150 -20.81 -28.26 -7.63
CA GLY A 150 -22.02 -27.60 -7.12
C GLY A 150 -21.85 -26.12 -6.72
N TRP A 151 -20.65 -25.54 -6.85
CA TRP A 151 -20.45 -24.10 -6.63
C TRP A 151 -20.71 -23.31 -7.91
N GLU A 152 -21.67 -22.38 -7.86
CA GLU A 152 -21.93 -21.43 -8.94
C GLU A 152 -21.21 -20.10 -8.66
N VAL A 153 -20.47 -19.60 -9.65
CA VAL A 153 -19.82 -18.29 -9.55
C VAL A 153 -20.84 -17.20 -9.86
N THR A 154 -21.33 -16.54 -8.82
CA THR A 154 -22.32 -15.45 -8.95
C THR A 154 -21.68 -14.06 -9.11
N THR A 155 -20.35 -13.96 -9.07
CA THR A 155 -19.62 -12.67 -9.08
C THR A 155 -19.97 -11.82 -10.29
N ARG A 156 -20.02 -12.43 -11.49
CA ARG A 156 -20.39 -11.74 -12.73
C ARG A 156 -21.77 -11.10 -12.64
N ARG A 157 -22.78 -11.86 -12.20
CA ARG A 157 -24.16 -11.37 -12.07
C ARG A 157 -24.24 -10.21 -11.07
N ASN A 158 -23.55 -10.33 -9.95
CA ASN A 158 -23.50 -9.29 -8.92
C ASN A 158 -22.83 -8.01 -9.44
N HIS A 159 -21.71 -8.13 -10.17
CA HIS A 159 -21.03 -6.99 -10.79
C HIS A 159 -21.91 -6.27 -11.81
N VAL A 160 -22.57 -7.01 -12.71
CA VAL A 160 -23.48 -6.42 -13.71
C VAL A 160 -24.68 -5.75 -13.04
N ALA A 161 -25.26 -6.38 -12.01
CA ALA A 161 -26.36 -5.78 -11.26
C ALA A 161 -25.95 -4.47 -10.59
N LEU A 162 -24.77 -4.44 -9.96
CA LEU A 162 -24.23 -3.25 -9.30
C LEU A 162 -23.96 -2.11 -10.30
N LEU A 163 -23.37 -2.41 -11.46
CA LEU A 163 -23.15 -1.44 -12.52
C LEU A 163 -24.45 -0.83 -13.05
N ARG A 164 -25.50 -1.65 -13.19
CA ARG A 164 -26.82 -1.18 -13.63
C ARG A 164 -27.51 -0.34 -12.57
N GLN A 165 -27.45 -0.77 -11.31
CA GLN A 165 -28.03 -0.06 -10.17
C GLN A 165 -27.51 1.39 -10.08
N HIS A 166 -26.24 1.60 -10.40
CA HIS A 166 -25.60 2.92 -10.35
C HIS A 166 -25.50 3.62 -11.72
N GLY A 167 -26.15 3.10 -12.77
CA GLY A 167 -26.14 3.72 -14.10
C GLY A 167 -24.77 3.73 -14.79
N LEU A 168 -23.83 2.90 -14.34
CA LEU A 168 -22.48 2.81 -14.88
C LEU A 168 -22.39 1.86 -16.08
N TRP A 169 -23.28 0.89 -16.17
CA TRP A 169 -23.28 -0.13 -17.23
C TRP A 169 -23.25 0.49 -18.63
N GLU A 170 -24.06 1.53 -18.87
CA GLU A 170 -24.14 2.18 -20.19
C GLU A 170 -22.99 3.14 -20.48
N ARG A 171 -22.15 3.44 -19.49
CA ARG A 171 -20.97 4.32 -19.64
C ARG A 171 -19.69 3.55 -19.91
N LEU A 172 -19.72 2.22 -19.77
CA LEU A 172 -18.60 1.36 -20.11
C LEU A 172 -18.33 1.36 -21.61
N GLY A 173 -17.05 1.30 -21.99
CA GLY A 173 -16.62 1.01 -23.35
C GLY A 173 -16.99 -0.42 -23.77
N GLY A 174 -16.81 -0.71 -25.06
CA GLY A 174 -17.14 -2.02 -25.62
C GLY A 174 -16.27 -3.13 -25.04
N GLU A 175 -14.97 -2.87 -24.88
CA GLU A 175 -13.99 -3.84 -24.34
C GLU A 175 -14.30 -4.21 -22.88
N GLU A 176 -14.65 -3.25 -22.03
CA GLU A 176 -15.08 -3.52 -20.65
C GLU A 176 -16.42 -4.29 -20.62
N ARG A 177 -17.35 -3.89 -21.50
CA ARG A 177 -18.56 -4.61 -21.96
C ARG A 177 -18.32 -6.12 -22.02
N ASP A 178 -17.52 -6.46 -23.01
CA ASP A 178 -17.28 -7.82 -23.45
C ASP A 178 -16.58 -8.63 -22.37
N LEU A 179 -15.55 -8.06 -21.73
CA LEU A 179 -14.83 -8.72 -20.64
C LEU A 179 -15.74 -9.06 -19.46
N LEU A 180 -16.62 -8.16 -19.05
CA LEU A 180 -17.54 -8.43 -17.94
C LEU A 180 -18.62 -9.47 -18.29
N LEU A 181 -18.90 -9.68 -19.58
CA LEU A 181 -19.88 -10.68 -20.03
C LEU A 181 -19.26 -12.08 -20.21
N LEU A 182 -17.95 -12.19 -20.40
CA LEU A 182 -17.27 -13.48 -20.52
C LEU A 182 -17.56 -14.39 -19.31
N PRO A 183 -17.72 -15.71 -19.54
CA PRO A 183 -17.84 -16.68 -18.46
C PRO A 183 -16.61 -16.63 -17.55
N ASP A 184 -16.76 -17.07 -16.30
CA ASP A 184 -15.67 -17.06 -15.33
C ASP A 184 -14.53 -17.99 -15.79
N GLY A 185 -13.28 -17.54 -15.63
CA GLY A 185 -12.09 -18.28 -16.05
C GLY A 185 -11.76 -18.18 -17.55
N HIS A 186 -12.47 -17.33 -18.30
CA HIS A 186 -12.27 -17.17 -19.74
C HIS A 186 -11.58 -15.86 -20.11
N TRP A 187 -11.14 -15.07 -19.13
CA TRP A 187 -10.32 -13.90 -19.44
C TRP A 187 -8.96 -14.32 -20.01
N PRO A 188 -8.52 -13.70 -21.13
CA PRO A 188 -7.15 -13.89 -21.60
C PRO A 188 -6.15 -13.53 -20.49
N PRO A 189 -5.07 -14.30 -20.27
CA PRO A 189 -4.11 -14.02 -19.20
C PRO A 189 -3.55 -12.59 -19.24
N GLY A 190 -3.22 -12.09 -20.44
CA GLY A 190 -2.75 -10.71 -20.61
C GLY A 190 -3.78 -9.64 -20.20
N MET A 191 -5.08 -9.93 -20.30
CA MET A 191 -6.13 -9.03 -19.81
C MET A 191 -6.25 -9.06 -18.29
N VAL A 192 -6.08 -10.23 -17.65
CA VAL A 192 -6.03 -10.33 -16.18
C VAL A 192 -4.91 -9.46 -15.64
N ASP A 193 -3.71 -9.56 -16.21
CA ASP A 193 -2.53 -8.78 -15.80
C ASP A 193 -2.74 -7.28 -16.04
N ARG A 194 -3.30 -6.91 -17.21
CA ARG A 194 -3.61 -5.52 -17.56
C ARG A 194 -4.62 -4.90 -16.59
N VAL A 195 -5.69 -5.61 -16.29
CA VAL A 195 -6.75 -5.17 -15.37
C VAL A 195 -6.26 -5.16 -13.92
N ALA A 196 -5.34 -6.06 -13.56
CA ALA A 196 -4.75 -6.08 -12.21
C ALA A 196 -4.01 -4.78 -11.87
N LEU A 197 -3.44 -4.09 -12.87
CA LEU A 197 -2.83 -2.76 -12.69
C LEU A 197 -3.83 -1.67 -12.31
N LEU A 198 -5.15 -1.89 -12.47
CA LEU A 198 -6.19 -0.97 -12.03
C LEU A 198 -6.32 -0.88 -10.51
N LEU A 199 -5.74 -1.82 -9.77
CA LEU A 199 -5.65 -1.71 -8.30
C LEU A 199 -4.89 -0.47 -7.87
N GLU A 200 -3.96 0.04 -8.70
CA GLU A 200 -3.17 1.20 -8.34
C GLU A 200 -3.95 2.53 -8.44
N PRO A 201 -4.63 2.86 -9.56
CA PRO A 201 -5.62 3.92 -9.58
C PRO A 201 -6.69 3.77 -8.50
N LEU A 202 -7.19 2.56 -8.23
CA LEU A 202 -8.16 2.31 -7.17
C LEU A 202 -7.64 2.72 -5.78
N ARG A 203 -6.38 2.38 -5.44
CA ARG A 203 -5.74 2.81 -4.19
C ARG A 203 -5.69 4.32 -4.07
N VAL A 204 -5.29 4.99 -5.16
CA VAL A 204 -5.25 6.46 -5.18
C VAL A 204 -6.64 7.05 -5.00
N LEU A 205 -7.67 6.51 -5.67
CA LEU A 205 -9.06 6.96 -5.53
C LEU A 205 -9.59 6.76 -4.11
N ARG A 206 -9.41 5.57 -3.53
CA ARG A 206 -9.84 5.28 -2.15
C ARG A 206 -9.18 6.22 -1.14
N TRP A 207 -7.89 6.45 -1.27
CA TRP A 207 -7.17 7.41 -0.43
C TRP A 207 -7.64 8.86 -0.65
N THR A 208 -7.84 9.25 -1.91
CA THR A 208 -8.29 10.59 -2.28
C THR A 208 -9.67 10.87 -1.71
N LEU A 209 -10.60 9.93 -1.82
CA LEU A 209 -11.97 10.01 -1.29
C LEU A 209 -12.05 9.75 0.22
N ARG A 210 -10.91 9.65 0.91
CA ARG A 210 -10.81 9.42 2.37
C ARG A 210 -11.49 8.13 2.84
N ILE A 211 -11.58 7.12 1.97
CA ILE A 211 -11.99 5.76 2.33
C ILE A 211 -10.84 5.07 3.08
N ASP A 212 -9.60 5.33 2.64
CA ASP A 212 -8.38 4.86 3.30
C ASP A 212 -7.59 6.05 3.90
N ASP A 213 -7.05 5.88 5.11
CA ASP A 213 -6.35 6.94 5.85
C ASP A 213 -4.96 7.28 5.30
N PHE A 214 -4.37 6.39 4.51
CA PHE A 214 -3.02 6.54 3.98
C PHE A 214 -2.88 5.87 2.61
N LEU A 215 -1.99 6.40 1.78
CA LEU A 215 -1.60 5.78 0.52
C LEU A 215 -0.34 4.93 0.76
N PRO A 216 -0.41 3.59 0.60
CA PRO A 216 0.77 2.74 0.73
C PRO A 216 1.85 3.12 -0.29
N THR A 217 3.12 2.93 0.08
CA THR A 217 4.22 3.10 -0.89
C THR A 217 4.13 2.02 -1.97
N ILE A 218 4.49 2.33 -3.21
CA ILE A 218 4.45 1.38 -4.34
C ILE A 218 5.19 0.09 -3.98
N GLY A 219 6.40 0.23 -3.42
CA GLY A 219 7.19 -0.90 -2.96
C GLY A 219 6.52 -1.76 -1.89
N SER A 220 5.78 -1.19 -0.95
CA SER A 220 5.12 -1.97 0.10
C SER A 220 3.98 -2.86 -0.41
N THR A 221 3.46 -2.59 -1.62
CA THR A 221 2.23 -3.18 -2.15
C THR A 221 2.42 -3.80 -3.54
N LEU A 222 3.55 -4.47 -3.74
CA LEU A 222 3.86 -5.24 -4.96
C LEU A 222 2.97 -6.46 -5.15
N ARG A 223 2.22 -6.87 -4.12
CA ARG A 223 1.21 -7.93 -4.26
C ARG A 223 -0.14 -7.31 -4.59
N LEU A 224 -0.85 -7.97 -5.51
CA LEU A 224 -2.22 -7.66 -5.85
C LEU A 224 -3.09 -7.93 -4.61
N ASP A 225 -3.67 -6.86 -4.07
CA ASP A 225 -4.56 -6.91 -2.91
C ASP A 225 -6.00 -6.64 -3.36
N TYR A 226 -6.69 -7.71 -3.76
CA TYR A 226 -8.08 -7.64 -4.20
C TYR A 226 -9.06 -7.41 -3.04
N GLN A 227 -8.60 -7.45 -1.78
CA GLN A 227 -9.46 -7.15 -0.63
C GLN A 227 -9.94 -5.69 -0.66
N GLN A 228 -9.11 -4.77 -1.15
CA GLN A 228 -9.49 -3.36 -1.30
C GLN A 228 -10.63 -3.19 -2.31
N ALA A 229 -10.55 -3.90 -3.43
CA ALA A 229 -11.64 -3.95 -4.41
C ALA A 229 -12.91 -4.54 -3.79
N ARG A 230 -12.82 -5.72 -3.17
CA ARG A 230 -13.96 -6.38 -2.53
C ARG A 230 -14.64 -5.50 -1.48
N SER A 231 -13.87 -4.85 -0.61
CA SER A 231 -14.42 -3.98 0.43
C SER A 231 -15.25 -2.83 -0.13
N LEU A 232 -14.93 -2.34 -1.34
CA LEU A 232 -15.71 -1.30 -1.99
C LEU A 232 -16.96 -1.84 -2.68
N LEU A 233 -16.95 -3.10 -3.12
CA LEU A 233 -18.13 -3.76 -3.66
C LEU A 233 -19.16 -4.09 -2.57
N ASP A 234 -18.67 -4.44 -1.38
CA ASP A 234 -19.51 -4.74 -0.21
C ASP A 234 -20.17 -3.45 0.35
N ALA A 235 -19.56 -2.28 0.13
CA ALA A 235 -20.01 -0.98 0.64
C ALA A 235 -19.76 0.17 -0.37
N PRO A 236 -20.45 0.17 -1.53
CA PRO A 236 -20.22 1.14 -2.61
C PRO A 236 -20.53 2.59 -2.19
N GLU A 237 -21.44 2.78 -1.23
CA GLU A 237 -21.83 4.07 -0.68
C GLU A 237 -20.66 4.83 -0.05
N LEU A 238 -19.59 4.15 0.40
CA LEU A 238 -18.39 4.80 0.93
C LEU A 238 -17.71 5.68 -0.11
N ALA A 239 -17.68 5.24 -1.38
CA ALA A 239 -17.16 6.04 -2.49
C ALA A 239 -18.21 7.00 -3.04
N LEU A 240 -19.44 6.52 -3.25
CA LEU A 240 -20.49 7.29 -3.92
C LEU A 240 -20.99 8.49 -3.10
N ASN A 241 -20.95 8.38 -1.77
CA ASN A 241 -21.36 9.45 -0.84
C ASN A 241 -20.15 10.18 -0.23
N ALA A 242 -18.97 10.07 -0.83
CA ALA A 242 -17.77 10.76 -0.36
C ALA A 242 -18.00 12.28 -0.38
N SER A 243 -17.85 12.91 0.78
CA SER A 243 -18.05 14.35 0.96
C SER A 243 -16.76 15.14 1.11
N ARG A 244 -15.63 14.44 1.20
CA ARG A 244 -14.31 15.02 1.49
C ARG A 244 -13.26 14.40 0.58
N VAL A 245 -12.24 15.20 0.31
CA VAL A 245 -11.04 14.76 -0.41
C VAL A 245 -9.77 15.02 0.39
N ILE A 246 -8.69 14.37 -0.03
CA ILE A 246 -7.34 14.72 0.38
C ILE A 246 -6.96 16.13 -0.12
N ALA A 247 -6.15 16.87 0.64
CA ALA A 247 -5.66 18.17 0.21
C ALA A 247 -4.66 18.07 -0.96
N PHE A 248 -4.59 19.10 -1.80
CA PHE A 248 -3.73 19.14 -3.00
C PHE A 248 -2.26 18.95 -2.70
N ASP A 249 -1.77 19.46 -1.56
CA ASP A 249 -0.38 19.27 -1.15
C ASP A 249 -0.02 17.79 -0.97
N HIS A 250 -0.96 16.97 -0.51
CA HIS A 250 -0.72 15.53 -0.39
C HIS A 250 -0.68 14.85 -1.76
N LEU A 251 -1.52 15.27 -2.71
CA LEU A 251 -1.44 14.78 -4.09
C LEU A 251 -0.08 15.13 -4.71
N ARG A 252 0.42 16.35 -4.48
CA ARG A 252 1.76 16.78 -4.92
C ARG A 252 2.87 15.91 -4.31
N VAL A 253 2.79 15.61 -3.01
CA VAL A 253 3.75 14.71 -2.35
C VAL A 253 3.66 13.29 -2.91
N ALA A 254 2.45 12.77 -3.14
CA ALA A 254 2.24 11.44 -3.72
C ALA A 254 2.79 11.36 -5.15
N ARG A 255 2.60 12.41 -5.96
CA ARG A 255 3.17 12.55 -7.30
C ARG A 255 4.69 12.53 -7.27
N GLN A 256 5.31 13.36 -6.42
CA GLN A 256 6.77 13.41 -6.27
C GLN A 256 7.34 12.06 -5.83
N ALA A 257 6.68 11.41 -4.87
CA ALA A 257 7.06 10.08 -4.41
C ALA A 257 6.94 9.03 -5.53
N ALA A 258 5.86 9.05 -6.31
CA ALA A 258 5.67 8.14 -7.45
C ALA A 258 6.73 8.36 -8.53
N ASN A 259 7.04 9.63 -8.86
CA ASN A 259 8.06 9.97 -9.85
C ASN A 259 9.46 9.54 -9.41
N ALA A 260 9.86 9.81 -8.16
CA ALA A 260 11.14 9.37 -7.63
C ALA A 260 11.26 7.83 -7.65
N TYR A 261 10.16 7.14 -7.33
CA TYR A 261 10.10 5.68 -7.38
C TYR A 261 10.23 5.13 -8.81
N PHE A 262 9.53 5.76 -9.76
CA PHE A 262 9.61 5.44 -11.19
C PHE A 262 11.02 5.62 -11.72
N GLN A 263 11.60 6.81 -11.55
CA GLN A 263 12.96 7.12 -12.00
C GLN A 263 13.98 6.12 -11.45
N ARG A 264 13.84 5.73 -10.18
CA ARG A 264 14.73 4.74 -9.57
C ARG A 264 14.60 3.35 -10.22
N CYS A 265 13.38 2.86 -10.42
CA CYS A 265 13.17 1.53 -11.00
C CYS A 265 13.52 1.50 -12.50
N ALA A 266 13.20 2.56 -13.23
CA ALA A 266 13.53 2.73 -14.64
C ALA A 266 15.05 2.77 -14.86
N ALA A 267 15.77 3.63 -14.12
CA ALA A 267 17.23 3.73 -14.22
C ALA A 267 17.92 2.41 -13.88
N GLU A 268 17.46 1.71 -12.84
CA GLU A 268 17.99 0.39 -12.49
C GLU A 268 17.70 -0.66 -13.57
N GLY A 269 16.50 -0.61 -14.17
CA GLY A 269 16.13 -1.52 -15.26
C GLY A 269 16.96 -1.28 -16.51
N VAL A 270 17.21 -0.03 -16.92
CA VAL A 270 18.10 0.31 -18.04
C VAL A 270 19.52 -0.17 -17.74
N ARG A 271 20.06 0.14 -16.56
CA ARG A 271 21.41 -0.27 -16.13
C ARG A 271 21.62 -1.79 -16.18
N ARG A 272 20.59 -2.58 -15.89
CA ARG A 272 20.62 -4.05 -15.89
C ARG A 272 20.24 -4.68 -17.23
N GLY A 273 19.88 -3.87 -18.23
CA GLY A 273 19.46 -4.35 -19.56
C GLY A 273 18.03 -4.91 -19.61
N TYR A 274 17.17 -4.55 -18.65
CA TYR A 274 15.74 -4.92 -18.67
C TYR A 274 14.92 -3.97 -19.54
N PHE A 275 15.31 -2.71 -19.61
CA PHE A 275 14.71 -1.73 -20.50
C PHE A 275 15.73 -1.29 -21.53
N GLU A 276 15.28 -1.12 -22.76
CA GLU A 276 16.06 -0.45 -23.79
C GLU A 276 16.07 1.05 -23.48
N ALA A 277 17.24 1.67 -23.56
CA ALA A 277 17.34 3.11 -23.40
C ALA A 277 16.89 3.79 -24.70
N GLU A 278 16.05 4.81 -24.57
CA GLU A 278 15.56 5.59 -25.73
C GLU A 278 16.69 6.36 -26.42
N SER A 279 17.74 6.72 -25.69
CA SER A 279 18.91 7.45 -26.18
C SER A 279 20.17 7.12 -25.40
N GLU A 280 21.34 7.41 -25.98
CA GLU A 280 22.63 7.31 -25.27
C GLU A 280 22.67 8.23 -24.03
N GLU A 281 22.02 9.39 -24.10
CA GLU A 281 21.90 10.31 -22.97
C GLU A 281 21.08 9.70 -21.83
N ASN A 282 19.94 9.06 -22.13
CA ASN A 282 19.13 8.36 -21.15
C ASN A 282 19.90 7.19 -20.52
N ALA A 283 20.67 6.44 -21.33
CA ALA A 283 21.55 5.40 -20.82
C ALA A 283 22.59 5.99 -19.84
N ALA A 284 23.30 7.05 -20.24
CA ALA A 284 24.29 7.70 -19.40
C ALA A 284 23.69 8.26 -18.10
N TRP A 285 22.52 8.91 -18.18
CA TRP A 285 21.77 9.37 -17.02
C TRP A 285 21.39 8.22 -16.10
N SER A 286 20.85 7.12 -16.64
CA SER A 286 20.43 5.95 -15.86
C SER A 286 21.60 5.30 -15.11
N HIS A 287 22.77 5.19 -15.78
CA HIS A 287 24.01 4.73 -15.18
C HIS A 287 24.48 5.67 -14.06
N ASN A 288 24.56 6.98 -14.32
CA ASN A 288 25.00 7.98 -13.35
C ASN A 288 24.06 8.09 -12.15
N PHE A 289 22.76 8.11 -12.40
CA PHE A 289 21.73 8.13 -11.36
C PHE A 289 21.86 6.91 -10.45
N SER A 290 21.97 5.72 -11.04
CA SER A 290 22.10 4.47 -10.27
C SER A 290 23.40 4.41 -9.47
N ALA A 291 24.53 4.86 -10.05
CA ALA A 291 25.80 4.95 -9.35
C ALA A 291 25.76 5.98 -8.20
N SER A 292 25.06 7.11 -8.38
CA SER A 292 24.91 8.13 -7.34
C SER A 292 24.09 7.66 -6.12
N MET A 293 23.29 6.61 -6.32
CA MET A 293 22.46 5.95 -5.31
C MET A 293 23.17 4.74 -4.69
N GLU A 294 24.28 4.28 -5.27
CA GLU A 294 25.06 3.17 -4.75
C GLU A 294 25.61 3.50 -3.35
N GLY A 295 25.45 2.55 -2.41
CA GLY A 295 25.83 2.76 -1.01
C GLY A 295 24.90 3.67 -0.20
N LYS A 296 23.94 4.37 -0.83
CA LYS A 296 22.88 5.14 -0.17
C LYS A 296 21.61 4.31 0.00
N GLU A 297 21.75 3.12 0.57
CA GLU A 297 20.64 2.16 0.73
C GLU A 297 19.49 2.68 1.62
N SER A 298 19.70 3.77 2.38
CA SER A 298 18.64 4.45 3.15
C SER A 298 17.70 5.29 2.29
N ASP A 299 18.20 5.73 1.13
CA ASP A 299 17.48 6.53 0.15
C ASP A 299 17.02 5.64 -1.03
N ASP A 300 17.48 4.39 -1.08
CA ASP A 300 16.89 3.34 -1.91
C ASP A 300 15.44 3.09 -1.48
N LEU A 301 14.53 3.50 -2.35
CA LEU A 301 13.10 3.27 -2.19
C LEU A 301 12.82 1.76 -2.24
N LEU A 302 12.55 1.13 -1.10
CA LEU A 302 12.44 -0.32 -0.97
C LEU A 302 11.34 -0.91 -1.85
N LEU A 303 11.59 -2.08 -2.46
CA LEU A 303 10.63 -2.99 -3.10
C LEU A 303 10.19 -4.04 -2.08
N GLY A 304 9.20 -3.66 -1.28
CA GLY A 304 8.67 -4.43 -0.17
C GLY A 304 9.70 -4.53 0.93
N THR A 305 10.50 -5.58 0.86
CA THR A 305 11.55 -5.88 1.83
C THR A 305 12.95 -5.82 1.24
N THR A 306 13.02 -5.69 -0.08
CA THR A 306 14.22 -5.81 -0.89
C THR A 306 14.62 -4.43 -1.39
N ILE A 307 15.92 -4.21 -1.52
CA ILE A 307 16.46 -2.98 -2.11
C ILE A 307 16.30 -3.08 -3.63
N VAL A 308 16.03 -1.97 -4.31
CA VAL A 308 15.82 -1.95 -5.78
C VAL A 308 16.93 -2.66 -6.53
N ALA A 309 18.18 -2.37 -6.17
CA ALA A 309 19.37 -2.98 -6.76
C ALA A 309 19.47 -4.52 -6.61
N ARG A 310 18.67 -5.13 -5.73
CA ARG A 310 18.67 -6.59 -5.48
C ARG A 310 17.38 -7.29 -5.91
N ALA A 311 16.38 -6.54 -6.38
CA ALA A 311 15.14 -7.16 -6.85
C ALA A 311 15.38 -7.92 -8.16
N ASP A 312 14.55 -8.93 -8.41
CA ASP A 312 14.52 -9.63 -9.70
C ASP A 312 13.92 -8.73 -10.79
N GLU A 313 14.12 -9.12 -12.05
CA GLU A 313 13.63 -8.38 -13.22
C GLU A 313 12.11 -8.18 -13.18
N GLY A 314 11.33 -9.25 -12.90
CA GLY A 314 9.88 -9.19 -12.87
C GLY A 314 9.37 -8.18 -11.84
N THR A 315 9.97 -8.18 -10.65
CA THR A 315 9.65 -7.22 -9.59
C THR A 315 9.98 -5.78 -10.01
N ILE A 316 11.13 -5.53 -10.65
CA ILE A 316 11.51 -4.19 -11.12
C ILE A 316 10.57 -3.71 -12.22
N ARG A 317 10.27 -4.56 -13.21
CA ARG A 317 9.31 -4.24 -14.29
C ARG A 317 7.95 -3.89 -13.72
N TYR A 318 7.43 -4.74 -12.85
CA TYR A 318 6.11 -4.54 -12.25
C TYR A 318 6.05 -3.26 -11.41
N ALA A 319 7.07 -3.00 -10.59
CA ALA A 319 7.13 -1.78 -9.79
C ALA A 319 7.26 -0.51 -10.65
N THR A 320 8.01 -0.58 -11.75
CA THR A 320 8.11 0.50 -12.74
C THR A 320 6.74 0.81 -13.31
N LEU A 321 5.98 -0.21 -13.74
CA LEU A 321 4.62 -0.05 -14.26
C LEU A 321 3.67 0.55 -13.22
N LEU A 322 3.68 0.06 -11.98
CA LEU A 322 2.83 0.59 -10.90
C LEU A 322 3.17 2.05 -10.59
N SER A 323 4.45 2.38 -10.51
CA SER A 323 4.90 3.75 -10.22
C SER A 323 4.52 4.73 -11.33
N LEU A 324 4.67 4.33 -12.60
CA LEU A 324 4.24 5.12 -13.75
C LEU A 324 2.72 5.28 -13.78
N ARG A 325 1.97 4.21 -13.49
CA ARG A 325 0.50 4.26 -13.43
C ARG A 325 0.03 5.21 -12.34
N ARG A 326 0.61 5.13 -11.14
CA ARG A 326 0.31 6.07 -10.05
C ARG A 326 0.65 7.50 -10.45
N LEU A 327 1.83 7.74 -11.03
CA LEU A 327 2.26 9.08 -11.45
C LEU A 327 1.26 9.70 -12.43
N ARG A 328 0.97 9.00 -13.54
CA ARG A 328 0.01 9.45 -14.56
C ARG A 328 -1.38 9.67 -13.98
N PHE A 329 -1.84 8.76 -13.12
CA PHE A 329 -3.17 8.86 -12.52
C PHE A 329 -3.28 10.02 -11.52
N VAL A 330 -2.24 10.28 -10.73
CA VAL A 330 -2.21 11.44 -9.81
C VAL A 330 -2.17 12.74 -10.61
N ASP A 331 -1.43 12.81 -11.71
CA ASP A 331 -1.39 14.00 -12.59
C ASP A 331 -2.76 14.29 -13.20
N TRP A 332 -3.42 13.27 -13.74
CA TRP A 332 -4.79 13.36 -14.22
C TRP A 332 -5.76 13.81 -13.12
N LEU A 333 -5.68 13.18 -11.93
CA LEU A 333 -6.56 13.49 -10.81
C LEU A 333 -6.40 14.95 -10.37
N VAL A 334 -5.17 15.45 -10.28
CA VAL A 334 -4.91 16.86 -9.95
C VAL A 334 -5.56 17.79 -10.97
N ALA A 335 -5.43 17.50 -12.26
CA ALA A 335 -6.06 18.30 -13.32
C ALA A 335 -7.60 18.28 -13.23
N VAL A 336 -8.21 17.11 -12.98
CA VAL A 336 -9.67 16.99 -12.76
C VAL A 336 -10.12 17.78 -11.54
N LEU A 337 -9.43 17.66 -10.40
CA LEU A 337 -9.79 18.37 -9.19
C LEU A 337 -9.61 19.90 -9.32
N ARG A 338 -8.74 20.37 -10.22
CA ARG A 338 -8.60 21.79 -10.56
C ARG A 338 -9.65 22.30 -11.55
N GLY A 339 -10.38 21.38 -12.20
CA GLY A 339 -11.31 21.69 -13.29
C GLY A 339 -10.62 21.94 -14.62
N GLU A 340 -9.37 21.52 -14.78
CA GLU A 340 -8.59 21.61 -16.03
C GLU A 340 -8.97 20.49 -17.02
N LEU A 341 -9.46 19.35 -16.52
CA LEU A 341 -9.92 18.21 -17.31
C LEU A 341 -11.32 17.75 -16.90
N ALA A 342 -12.10 17.29 -17.87
CA ALA A 342 -13.39 16.65 -17.62
C ALA A 342 -13.18 15.20 -17.16
N LEU A 343 -14.01 14.76 -16.20
CA LEU A 343 -13.95 13.39 -15.66
C LEU A 343 -14.38 12.33 -16.69
N GLU A 344 -15.26 12.70 -17.62
CA GLU A 344 -15.88 11.78 -18.58
C GLU A 344 -14.87 11.03 -19.45
N GLU A 345 -13.66 11.58 -19.61
CA GLU A 345 -12.60 10.98 -20.43
C GLU A 345 -11.98 9.69 -19.85
N GLU A 346 -12.10 9.41 -18.55
CA GLU A 346 -11.45 8.25 -17.90
C GLU A 346 -12.41 7.12 -17.51
N LEU A 347 -13.69 7.23 -17.83
CA LEU A 347 -14.63 6.12 -17.59
C LEU A 347 -14.39 4.93 -18.52
N ARG A 348 -13.56 5.11 -19.55
CA ARG A 348 -13.04 4.05 -20.42
C ARG A 348 -11.67 3.64 -19.93
N VAL A 349 -11.65 2.59 -19.13
CA VAL A 349 -10.49 2.21 -18.32
C VAL A 349 -9.51 1.35 -19.13
N LEU A 350 -10.03 0.60 -20.12
CA LEU A 350 -9.28 -0.32 -20.96
C LEU A 350 -9.09 0.17 -22.39
N GLU A 351 -9.85 1.15 -22.86
CA GLU A 351 -9.53 1.77 -24.15
C GLU A 351 -8.21 2.54 -24.02
N PRO A 352 -7.14 2.18 -24.75
CA PRO A 352 -5.95 3.00 -24.78
C PRO A 352 -6.33 4.35 -25.40
N LYS A 353 -6.20 5.44 -24.64
CA LYS A 353 -6.18 6.77 -25.26
C LYS A 353 -5.11 6.74 -26.35
N ARG A 354 -5.51 7.01 -27.59
CA ARG A 354 -4.61 7.15 -28.77
C ARG A 354 -3.51 8.21 -28.60
N ALA A 355 -3.48 8.92 -27.48
CA ALA A 355 -2.29 9.63 -27.04
C ALA A 355 -1.30 8.60 -26.47
N GLU A 356 -0.60 7.92 -27.37
CA GLU A 356 0.85 7.81 -27.23
C GLU A 356 1.37 9.24 -27.07
N VAL A 357 1.32 9.75 -25.84
CA VAL A 357 2.36 10.65 -25.39
C VAL A 357 3.59 9.75 -25.42
N ALA A 358 4.30 9.81 -26.55
CA ALA A 358 5.71 9.53 -26.57
C ALA A 358 6.25 10.09 -25.26
N VAL A 359 6.89 9.24 -24.48
CA VAL A 359 7.73 9.73 -23.41
C VAL A 359 8.84 10.51 -24.13
N GLU A 360 8.56 11.78 -24.42
CA GLU A 360 9.52 12.79 -24.86
C GLU A 360 10.18 13.41 -23.63
#